data_AF-R7A280-F1
#
_entry.id   AF-R7A280-F1
#
_cell.length_a   1.000
_cell.length_b   1.000
_cell.length_c   1.000
_cell.angle_alpha   90.00
_cell.angle_beta   90.00
_cell.angle_gamma   90.00
#
_symmetry.space_group_name_H-M   'P 1'
#
loop_
_entity.id
_entity.type
_entity.pdbx_description
1 polymer ?
#
loop_
_entity_poly.entity_id
_entity_poly.type
_entity_poly.pdbx_seq_one_letter_code
_entity_poly.pdbx_strand_id
1 'polypeptide(L)'
;MNNIKENITDLESLRNDIVIKQKKGLPFIGASIVIWLLILIVIMLDLPQDKENLFVFCCSCPLLPISWLIGKVLKVDIFDKSNPLGNVGFLFTCNQFLYLLIVMWVFSAVPDKMVMVYAMVFGAHLLPYSWLYKSLSYRIFAIAITIVSLIVGCIFQAFSIAVTMLIIEVLFVFSLLVEVRMFMKK
;
A
#
# COMPACT_ATOMS: atom_id res chain seq x y z
N MET A 1 -13.78 -35.61 3.33
CA MET A 1 -13.14 -34.88 4.45
C MET A 1 -11.61 -34.81 4.31
N ASN A 2 -10.93 -35.83 3.79
CA ASN A 2 -9.47 -35.81 3.57
C ASN A 2 -9.03 -34.79 2.51
N ASN A 3 -9.69 -34.74 1.35
CA ASN A 3 -9.35 -33.77 0.28
C ASN A 3 -9.50 -32.30 0.71
N ILE A 4 -10.43 -32.00 1.64
CA ILE A 4 -10.62 -30.63 2.15
C ILE A 4 -9.43 -30.23 3.04
N LYS A 5 -8.98 -31.12 3.93
CA LYS A 5 -7.81 -30.86 4.78
C LYS A 5 -6.53 -30.72 3.97
N GLU A 6 -6.39 -31.53 2.92
CA GLU A 6 -5.26 -31.48 1.99
C GLU A 6 -5.21 -30.15 1.24
N ASN A 7 -6.33 -29.71 0.64
CA ASN A 7 -6.43 -28.42 -0.04
C ASN A 7 -6.16 -27.21 0.89
N ILE A 8 -6.60 -27.27 2.14
CA ILE A 8 -6.31 -26.23 3.15
C ILE A 8 -4.80 -26.16 3.45
N THR A 9 -4.16 -27.33 3.56
CA THR A 9 -2.71 -27.43 3.80
C THR A 9 -1.93 -26.87 2.62
N ASP A 10 -2.38 -27.13 1.40
CA ASP A 10 -1.78 -26.62 0.17
C ASP A 10 -1.87 -25.09 0.08
N LEU A 11 -3.04 -24.50 0.33
CA LEU A 11 -3.21 -23.04 0.35
C LEU A 11 -2.33 -22.36 1.41
N GLU A 12 -2.25 -22.92 2.62
CA GLU A 12 -1.38 -22.39 3.66
C GLU A 12 0.10 -22.48 3.28
N SER A 13 0.50 -23.54 2.59
CA SER A 13 1.88 -23.68 2.08
C SER A 13 2.19 -22.58 1.05
N LEU A 14 1.27 -22.32 0.11
CA LEU A 14 1.39 -21.26 -0.88
C LEU A 14 1.45 -19.87 -0.23
N ARG A 15 0.63 -19.63 0.80
CA ARG A 15 0.67 -18.37 1.56
C ARG A 15 1.98 -18.20 2.32
N ASN A 16 2.51 -19.25 2.91
CA ASN A 16 3.81 -19.18 3.60
C ASN A 16 4.96 -18.92 2.60
N ASP A 17 4.94 -19.58 1.44
CA ASP A 17 5.92 -19.39 0.38
C ASP A 17 5.95 -17.94 -0.13
N ILE A 18 4.78 -17.35 -0.45
CA ILE A 18 4.72 -15.97 -0.92
C ILE A 18 5.13 -14.96 0.16
N VAL A 19 4.82 -15.23 1.44
CA VAL A 19 5.27 -14.41 2.58
C VAL A 19 6.79 -14.32 2.64
N ILE A 20 7.47 -15.44 2.43
CA ILE A 20 8.94 -15.53 2.46
C ILE A 20 9.54 -14.85 1.23
N LYS A 21 9.11 -15.26 0.03
CA LYS A 21 9.67 -14.78 -1.25
C LYS A 21 9.47 -13.29 -1.44
N GLN A 22 8.27 -12.78 -1.15
CA GLN A 22 7.94 -11.36 -1.29
C GLN A 22 8.28 -10.52 -0.05
N LYS A 23 8.78 -11.15 1.03
CA LYS A 23 8.96 -10.51 2.35
C LYS A 23 7.72 -9.72 2.77
N LYS A 24 6.55 -10.35 2.65
CA LYS A 24 5.24 -9.72 2.90
C LYS A 24 5.00 -8.42 2.12
N GLY A 25 5.52 -8.29 0.89
CA GLY A 25 5.32 -7.09 0.08
C GLY A 25 6.10 -5.86 0.54
N LEU A 26 7.10 -6.04 1.40
CA LEU A 26 7.95 -4.96 1.92
C LEU A 26 8.50 -4.00 0.84
N PRO A 27 8.90 -4.44 -0.38
CA PRO A 27 9.32 -3.51 -1.42
C PRO A 27 8.27 -2.46 -1.80
N PHE A 28 6.98 -2.81 -1.78
CA PHE A 28 5.89 -1.89 -2.12
C PHE A 28 5.60 -0.87 -1.01
N ILE A 29 5.64 -1.31 0.26
CA ILE A 29 5.50 -0.39 1.41
C ILE A 29 6.77 0.47 1.60
N GLY A 30 7.94 -0.04 1.21
CA GLY A 30 9.13 0.80 1.09
C GLY A 30 8.97 1.88 0.01
N ALA A 31 8.38 1.53 -1.13
CA ALA A 31 8.15 2.45 -2.22
C ALA A 31 7.11 3.53 -1.88
N SER A 32 6.09 3.20 -1.09
CA SER A 32 5.06 4.18 -0.66
C SER A 32 5.65 5.33 0.13
N ILE A 33 6.71 5.13 0.93
CA ILE A 33 7.44 6.22 1.61
C ILE A 33 7.96 7.24 0.59
N VAL A 34 8.55 6.75 -0.51
CA VAL A 34 9.05 7.62 -1.58
C VAL A 34 7.89 8.33 -2.28
N ILE A 35 6.78 7.64 -2.52
CA ILE A 35 5.59 8.24 -3.12
C ILE A 35 5.02 9.36 -2.24
N TRP A 36 4.85 9.12 -0.94
CA TRP A 36 4.33 10.14 -0.01
C TRP A 36 5.31 11.31 0.18
N LEU A 37 6.61 11.07 0.07
CA LEU A 37 7.60 12.14 0.02
C LEU A 37 7.46 12.99 -1.24
N LEU A 38 7.25 12.38 -2.41
CA LEU A 38 6.99 13.11 -3.65
C LEU A 38 5.69 13.93 -3.57
N ILE A 39 4.63 13.35 -3.01
CA ILE A 39 3.35 14.05 -2.77
C ILE A 39 3.56 15.26 -1.86
N LEU A 40 4.31 15.09 -0.77
CA LEU A 40 4.63 16.18 0.15
C LEU A 40 5.39 17.30 -0.57
N ILE A 41 6.39 16.95 -1.40
CA ILE A 41 7.14 17.93 -2.21
C ILE A 41 6.18 18.70 -3.14
N VAL A 42 5.27 18.00 -3.84
CA VAL A 42 4.29 18.63 -4.74
C VAL A 42 3.40 19.62 -3.98
N ILE A 43 2.89 19.25 -2.80
CA ILE A 43 2.06 20.13 -1.97
C ILE A 43 2.85 21.36 -1.50
N MET A 44 4.14 21.19 -1.17
CA MET A 44 5.01 22.30 -0.76
C MET A 44 5.35 23.29 -1.90
N LEU A 45 5.06 22.94 -3.16
CA LEU A 45 5.22 23.87 -4.29
C LEU A 45 4.12 24.93 -4.36
N ASP A 46 3.05 24.80 -3.55
CA ASP A 46 1.93 25.76 -3.47
C ASP A 46 1.32 26.08 -4.86
N LEU A 47 1.07 25.01 -5.62
CA LEU A 47 0.52 25.11 -6.97
C LEU A 47 -1.00 25.37 -6.92
N PRO A 48 -1.60 25.90 -7.99
CA PRO A 48 -3.05 25.93 -8.13
C PRO A 48 -3.65 24.53 -7.92
N GLN A 49 -4.74 24.43 -7.16
CA GLN A 49 -5.34 23.18 -6.67
C GLN A 49 -5.46 22.08 -7.73
N ASP A 50 -5.92 22.40 -8.94
CA ASP A 50 -6.08 21.42 -10.02
C ASP A 50 -4.75 20.82 -10.48
N LYS A 51 -3.70 21.65 -10.55
CA LYS A 51 -2.35 21.22 -10.93
C LYS A 51 -1.69 20.42 -9.81
N GLU A 52 -1.85 20.86 -8.56
CA GLU A 52 -1.38 20.12 -7.39
C GLU A 52 -1.98 18.71 -7.40
N ASN A 53 -3.32 18.61 -7.46
CA ASN A 53 -4.00 17.33 -7.42
C ASN A 53 -3.62 16.42 -8.60
N LEU A 54 -3.41 16.98 -9.80
CA LEU A 54 -2.97 16.22 -10.96
C LEU A 54 -1.56 15.66 -10.74
N PHE A 55 -0.64 16.47 -10.21
CA PHE A 55 0.72 16.02 -9.92
C PHE A 55 0.77 15.03 -8.75
N VAL A 56 -0.04 15.22 -7.71
CA VAL A 56 -0.22 14.23 -6.63
C VAL A 56 -0.64 12.88 -7.20
N PHE A 57 -1.60 12.87 -8.12
CA PHE A 57 -2.02 11.64 -8.80
C PHE A 57 -0.86 10.99 -9.57
N CYS A 58 -0.11 11.78 -10.33
CA CYS A 58 1.07 11.33 -11.08
C CYS A 58 2.20 10.80 -10.20
N CYS A 59 2.30 11.19 -8.91
CA CYS A 59 3.31 10.68 -8.00
C CYS A 59 3.24 9.15 -7.83
N SER A 60 2.11 8.50 -8.12
CA SER A 60 1.99 7.03 -8.05
C SER A 60 2.51 6.28 -9.27
N CYS A 61 2.65 6.94 -10.43
CA CYS A 61 3.15 6.32 -11.66
C CYS A 61 4.49 5.56 -11.47
N PRO A 62 5.50 6.10 -10.75
CA PRO A 62 6.77 5.39 -10.54
C PRO A 62 6.72 4.30 -9.45
N LEU A 63 5.57 3.99 -8.83
CA LEU A 63 5.48 3.03 -7.72
C LEU A 63 6.11 1.67 -8.06
N LEU A 64 5.76 1.09 -9.22
CA LEU A 64 6.27 -0.22 -9.64
C LEU A 64 7.78 -0.21 -9.95
N PRO A 65 8.32 0.78 -10.71
CA PRO A 65 9.76 0.92 -10.86
C PRO A 65 10.51 1.07 -9.51
N ILE A 66 9.98 1.87 -8.58
CA ILE A 66 10.60 2.09 -7.27
C ILE A 66 10.54 0.81 -6.43
N SER A 67 9.40 0.12 -6.38
CA SER A 67 9.27 -1.13 -5.64
C SER A 67 10.18 -2.21 -6.20
N TRP A 68 10.41 -2.24 -7.52
CA TRP A 68 11.38 -3.13 -8.14
C TRP A 68 12.82 -2.84 -7.70
N LEU A 69 13.22 -1.56 -7.66
CA LEU A 69 14.55 -1.16 -7.19
C LEU A 69 14.76 -1.54 -5.71
N ILE A 70 13.77 -1.28 -4.85
CA ILE A 70 13.81 -1.69 -3.45
C ILE A 70 13.83 -3.22 -3.34
N GLY A 71 13.08 -3.92 -4.19
CA GLY A 71 13.09 -5.37 -4.29
C GLY A 71 14.48 -5.93 -4.54
N LYS A 72 15.24 -5.35 -5.48
CA LYS A 72 16.65 -5.72 -5.71
C LYS A 72 17.52 -5.55 -4.47
N VAL A 73 17.41 -4.41 -3.77
CA VAL A 73 18.14 -4.16 -2.53
C VAL A 73 17.79 -5.20 -1.46
N LEU A 74 16.51 -5.55 -1.36
CA LEU A 74 16.00 -6.54 -0.42
C LEU A 74 16.18 -7.99 -0.88
N LYS A 75 16.76 -8.25 -2.06
CA LYS A 75 16.83 -9.59 -2.68
C LYS A 75 15.46 -10.27 -2.79
N VAL A 76 14.46 -9.51 -3.23
CA VAL A 76 13.09 -9.96 -3.50
C VAL A 76 12.82 -9.78 -4.98
N ASP A 77 12.39 -10.86 -5.65
CA ASP A 77 11.87 -10.79 -7.00
C ASP A 77 10.36 -10.50 -6.95
N ILE A 78 9.99 -9.24 -7.17
CA ILE A 78 8.59 -8.81 -7.14
C ILE A 78 7.77 -9.33 -8.34
N PHE A 79 8.42 -9.94 -9.34
CA PHE A 79 7.78 -10.49 -10.53
C PHE A 79 7.80 -12.03 -10.56
N ASP A 80 8.16 -12.67 -9.44
CA ASP A 80 8.13 -14.13 -9.33
C ASP A 80 6.75 -14.70 -9.65
N LYS A 81 6.70 -15.61 -10.62
CA LYS A 81 5.48 -16.30 -11.08
C LYS A 81 5.38 -17.74 -10.58
N SER A 82 6.35 -18.20 -9.79
CA SER A 82 6.37 -19.59 -9.29
C SER A 82 5.19 -19.89 -8.34
N ASN A 83 4.67 -18.86 -7.67
CA ASN A 83 3.54 -18.97 -6.76
C ASN A 83 2.26 -18.39 -7.38
N PRO A 84 1.18 -19.18 -7.56
CA PRO A 84 -0.06 -18.71 -8.19
C PRO A 84 -0.77 -17.61 -7.39
N LEU A 85 -0.52 -17.48 -6.08
CA LEU A 85 -1.05 -16.38 -5.28
C LEU A 85 -0.45 -15.02 -5.66
N GLY A 86 0.64 -14.99 -6.44
CA GLY A 86 1.14 -13.77 -7.09
C GLY A 86 0.08 -13.13 -7.99
N ASN A 87 -0.70 -13.94 -8.72
CA ASN A 87 -1.81 -13.44 -9.55
C ASN A 87 -2.94 -12.86 -8.70
N VAL A 88 -3.18 -13.39 -7.50
CA VAL A 88 -4.16 -12.85 -6.55
C VAL A 88 -3.66 -11.50 -6.01
N GLY A 89 -2.38 -11.39 -5.67
CA GLY A 89 -1.76 -10.13 -5.28
C GLY A 89 -1.86 -9.07 -6.39
N PHE A 90 -1.66 -9.46 -7.65
CA PHE A 90 -1.85 -8.58 -8.80
C PHE A 90 -3.32 -8.16 -8.98
N LEU A 91 -4.26 -9.09 -8.80
CA LEU A 91 -5.69 -8.77 -8.83
C LEU A 91 -6.06 -7.73 -7.76
N PHE A 92 -5.50 -7.84 -6.55
CA PHE A 92 -5.69 -6.83 -5.51
C PHE A 92 -5.18 -5.47 -5.97
N THR A 93 -3.99 -5.39 -6.58
CA THR A 93 -3.46 -4.14 -7.15
C THR A 93 -4.41 -3.57 -8.21
N CYS A 94 -4.92 -4.42 -9.11
CA CYS A 94 -5.87 -4.00 -10.13
C CYS A 94 -7.19 -3.45 -9.55
N ASN A 95 -7.62 -3.98 -8.40
CA ASN A 95 -8.80 -3.49 -7.70
C ASN A 95 -8.66 -2.01 -7.27
N GLN A 96 -7.44 -1.51 -7.05
CA GLN A 96 -7.22 -0.11 -6.72
C GLN A 96 -7.66 0.83 -7.85
N PHE A 97 -7.56 0.42 -9.13
CA PHE A 97 -8.00 1.23 -10.26
C PHE A 97 -9.51 1.51 -10.24
N LEU A 98 -10.31 0.59 -9.70
CA LEU A 98 -11.75 0.79 -9.55
C LEU A 98 -12.05 1.89 -8.53
N TYR A 99 -11.27 1.94 -7.43
CA TYR A 99 -11.41 2.98 -6.42
C TYR A 99 -10.86 4.34 -6.86
N LEU A 100 -9.93 4.38 -7.83
CA LEU A 100 -9.45 5.65 -8.39
C LEU A 100 -10.56 6.46 -9.05
N LEU A 101 -11.64 5.83 -9.53
CA LEU A 101 -12.82 6.55 -10.03
C LEU A 101 -13.43 7.47 -8.96
N ILE A 102 -13.42 7.04 -7.69
CA ILE A 102 -13.88 7.85 -6.56
C ILE A 102 -12.94 9.04 -6.35
N VAL A 103 -11.63 8.81 -6.42
CA VAL A 103 -10.61 9.86 -6.28
C VAL A 103 -10.75 10.89 -7.40
N MET A 104 -10.94 10.45 -8.65
CA MET A 104 -11.13 11.33 -9.81
C MET A 104 -12.45 12.10 -9.75
N TRP A 105 -13.50 11.51 -9.18
CA TRP A 105 -14.74 12.22 -8.94
C TRP A 105 -14.55 13.32 -7.87
N VAL A 106 -13.87 13.01 -6.76
CA VAL A 106 -13.55 14.00 -5.70
C VAL A 106 -12.64 15.10 -6.23
N PHE A 107 -11.67 14.78 -7.08
CA PHE A 107 -10.84 15.76 -7.77
C PHE A 107 -11.65 16.86 -8.46
N SER A 108 -12.82 16.51 -9.02
CA SER A 108 -13.72 17.45 -9.68
C SER A 108 -14.74 18.09 -8.73
N ALA A 109 -15.32 17.29 -7.83
CA ALA A 109 -16.43 17.72 -6.99
C ALA A 109 -15.99 18.50 -5.73
N VAL A 110 -14.91 18.07 -5.07
CA VAL A 110 -14.39 18.64 -3.82
C VAL A 110 -12.85 18.56 -3.84
N PRO A 111 -12.17 19.39 -4.67
CA PRO A 111 -10.75 19.21 -5.00
C PRO A 111 -9.83 19.27 -3.78
N ASP A 112 -10.15 20.08 -2.78
CA ASP A 112 -9.37 20.23 -1.53
C ASP A 112 -9.36 18.95 -0.66
N LYS A 113 -10.29 18.02 -0.92
CA LYS A 113 -10.39 16.72 -0.23
C LYS A 113 -9.81 15.55 -1.02
N MET A 114 -9.27 15.79 -2.21
CA MET A 114 -8.71 14.73 -3.06
C MET A 114 -7.62 13.93 -2.34
N VAL A 115 -6.64 14.60 -1.72
CA VAL A 115 -5.52 13.94 -1.02
C VAL A 115 -5.99 13.07 0.15
N MET A 116 -7.03 13.50 0.87
CA MET A 116 -7.68 12.72 1.93
C MET A 116 -8.23 11.41 1.38
N VAL A 117 -9.07 11.50 0.35
CA VAL A 117 -9.73 10.33 -0.23
C VAL A 117 -8.71 9.42 -0.91
N TYR A 118 -7.67 9.98 -1.50
CA TYR A 118 -6.56 9.23 -2.07
C TYR A 118 -5.82 8.40 -1.01
N ALA A 119 -5.52 9.00 0.16
CA ALA A 119 -4.92 8.29 1.29
C ALA A 119 -5.84 7.19 1.85
N MET A 120 -7.15 7.46 1.95
CA MET A 120 -8.14 6.46 2.37
C MET A 120 -8.20 5.26 1.43
N VAL A 121 -8.22 5.50 0.12
CA VAL A 121 -8.21 4.43 -0.90
C VAL A 121 -6.93 3.60 -0.80
N PHE A 122 -5.78 4.26 -0.64
CA PHE A 122 -4.50 3.59 -0.41
C PHE A 122 -4.56 2.68 0.83
N GLY A 123 -5.02 3.20 1.97
CA GLY A 123 -5.18 2.42 3.22
C GLY A 123 -6.09 1.21 3.07
N ALA A 124 -7.31 1.42 2.55
CA ALA A 124 -8.31 0.37 2.41
C ALA A 124 -7.85 -0.76 1.47
N HIS A 125 -7.15 -0.39 0.39
CA HIS A 125 -6.59 -1.34 -0.58
C HIS A 125 -5.56 -2.31 0.04
N LEU A 126 -4.93 -1.96 1.16
CA LEU A 126 -3.96 -2.81 1.84
C LEU A 126 -4.62 -3.96 2.63
N LEU A 127 -5.91 -3.87 2.96
CA LEU A 127 -6.57 -4.85 3.83
C LEU A 127 -6.56 -6.29 3.27
N PRO A 128 -6.84 -6.55 1.97
CA PRO A 128 -6.71 -7.88 1.37
C PRO A 128 -5.31 -8.49 1.49
N TYR A 129 -4.26 -7.66 1.50
CA TYR A 129 -2.89 -8.14 1.70
C TYR A 129 -2.64 -8.62 3.13
N SER A 130 -3.42 -8.21 4.12
CA SER A 130 -3.36 -8.80 5.46
C SER A 130 -3.69 -10.29 5.44
N TRP A 131 -4.62 -10.69 4.56
CA TRP A 131 -4.90 -12.09 4.29
C TRP A 131 -3.77 -12.70 3.45
N LEU A 132 -3.39 -12.13 2.31
CA LEU A 132 -2.36 -12.73 1.45
C LEU A 132 -1.05 -13.01 2.23
N TYR A 133 -0.58 -12.03 3.00
CA TYR A 133 0.69 -12.08 3.72
C TYR A 133 0.62 -12.53 5.18
N LYS A 134 -0.54 -13.04 5.64
CA LYS A 134 -0.74 -13.45 7.04
C LYS A 134 -0.20 -12.39 8.01
N SER A 135 -0.55 -11.12 7.75
CA SER A 135 0.10 -9.98 8.39
C SER A 135 -0.86 -9.21 9.28
N LEU A 136 -0.51 -9.12 10.56
CA LEU A 136 -1.23 -8.27 11.51
C LEU A 136 -0.93 -6.80 11.24
N SER A 137 0.31 -6.47 10.86
CA SER A 137 0.71 -5.11 10.50
C SER A 137 -0.16 -4.57 9.37
N TYR A 138 -0.31 -5.30 8.26
CA TYR A 138 -1.21 -4.88 7.17
C TYR A 138 -2.64 -4.62 7.64
N ARG A 139 -3.19 -5.46 8.54
CA ARG A 139 -4.55 -5.27 9.04
C ARG A 139 -4.68 -3.98 9.86
N ILE A 140 -3.75 -3.76 10.79
CA ILE A 140 -3.77 -2.57 11.67
C ILE A 140 -3.59 -1.31 10.83
N PHE A 141 -2.56 -1.28 9.98
CA PHE A 141 -2.23 -0.11 9.19
C PHE A 141 -3.28 0.21 8.13
N ALA A 142 -3.88 -0.79 7.47
CA ALA A 142 -4.97 -0.54 6.51
C ALA A 142 -6.16 0.21 7.15
N ILE A 143 -6.58 -0.23 8.34
CA ILE A 143 -7.68 0.39 9.08
C ILE A 143 -7.26 1.76 9.62
N ALA A 144 -6.07 1.85 10.23
CA ALA A 144 -5.55 3.07 10.82
C ALA A 144 -5.36 4.17 9.76
N ILE A 145 -4.71 3.88 8.62
CA ILE A 145 -4.53 4.83 7.52
C ILE A 145 -5.88 5.39 7.08
N THR A 146 -6.87 4.52 6.87
CA THR A 146 -8.19 4.92 6.38
C THR A 146 -8.90 5.86 7.37
N ILE A 147 -8.96 5.48 8.66
CA ILE A 147 -9.65 6.27 9.69
C ILE A 147 -8.89 7.56 10.00
N VAL A 148 -7.57 7.49 10.16
CA VAL A 148 -6.73 8.66 10.47
C VAL A 148 -6.76 9.64 9.30
N SER A 149 -6.68 9.18 8.05
CA SER A 149 -6.75 10.07 6.88
C SER A 149 -8.08 10.81 6.84
N LEU A 150 -9.20 10.12 7.10
CA LEU A 150 -10.52 10.77 7.19
C LEU A 150 -10.55 11.85 8.27
N ILE A 151 -10.11 11.53 9.50
CA ILE A 151 -10.12 12.48 10.62
C ILE A 151 -9.22 13.68 10.32
N VAL A 152 -7.98 13.43 9.89
CA VAL A 152 -7.01 14.49 9.59
C VAL A 152 -7.48 15.35 8.42
N GLY A 153 -8.01 14.75 7.35
CA GLY A 153 -8.47 15.49 6.18
C GLY A 153 -9.78 16.25 6.36
N CYS A 154 -10.59 15.89 7.38
CA CYS A 154 -11.74 16.68 7.79
C CYS A 154 -11.33 17.95 8.56
N ILE A 155 -10.21 17.91 9.29
CA ILE A 155 -9.80 18.98 10.21
C ILE A 155 -8.70 19.86 9.61
N PHE A 156 -7.80 19.28 8.82
CA PHE A 156 -6.58 19.89 8.33
C PHE A 156 -6.48 19.84 6.79
N GLN A 157 -5.48 20.54 6.26
CA GLN A 157 -5.18 20.61 4.83
C GLN A 157 -4.33 19.43 4.33
N ALA A 158 -4.19 19.29 3.01
CA ALA A 158 -3.45 18.22 2.34
C ALA A 158 -2.03 17.99 2.88
N PHE A 159 -1.31 19.07 3.24
CA PHE A 159 0.02 18.98 3.85
C PHE A 159 0.04 18.09 5.11
N SER A 160 -0.95 18.25 5.98
CA SER A 160 -1.03 17.46 7.23
C SER A 160 -1.28 15.98 6.95
N ILE A 161 -2.04 15.67 5.89
CA ILE A 161 -2.30 14.30 5.45
C ILE A 161 -1.01 13.68 4.92
N ALA A 162 -0.28 14.38 4.04
CA ALA A 162 0.96 13.87 3.46
C ALA A 162 2.03 13.58 4.54
N VAL A 163 2.20 14.49 5.52
CA VAL A 163 3.10 14.27 6.67
C VAL A 163 2.64 13.09 7.51
N THR A 164 1.34 13.00 7.81
CA THR A 164 0.76 11.88 8.58
C THR A 164 1.03 10.55 7.89
N MET A 165 0.79 10.48 6.58
CA MET A 165 1.05 9.28 5.78
C MET A 165 2.52 8.92 5.78
N LEU A 166 3.43 9.88 5.60
CA LEU A 166 4.86 9.61 5.63
C LEU A 166 5.30 8.96 6.96
N ILE A 167 4.82 9.50 8.09
CA ILE A 167 5.11 8.94 9.43
C ILE A 167 4.54 7.51 9.54
N ILE A 168 3.29 7.33 9.13
CA ILE A 168 2.62 6.02 9.21
C ILE A 168 3.33 4.97 8.34
N GLU A 169 3.72 5.30 7.11
CA GLU A 169 4.41 4.37 6.21
C GLU A 169 5.79 3.97 6.75
N VAL A 170 6.53 4.89 7.37
CA VAL A 170 7.81 4.57 8.04
C VAL A 170 7.57 3.58 9.20
N LEU A 171 6.56 3.83 10.03
CA LEU A 171 6.17 2.92 11.11
C LEU A 171 5.72 1.56 10.57
N PHE A 172 5.01 1.56 9.44
CA PHE A 172 4.51 0.36 8.80
C PHE A 172 5.66 -0.49 8.25
N VAL A 173 6.61 0.10 7.53
CA VAL A 173 7.84 -0.58 7.09
C VAL A 173 8.59 -1.19 8.27
N PHE A 174 8.77 -0.46 9.37
CA PHE A 174 9.43 -0.99 10.55
C PHE A 174 8.69 -2.18 11.16
N SER A 175 7.37 -2.06 11.30
CA SER A 175 6.50 -3.14 11.80
C SER A 175 6.60 -4.40 10.91
N LEU A 176 6.56 -4.23 9.59
CA LEU A 176 6.72 -5.31 8.61
C LEU A 176 8.10 -5.96 8.67
N LEU A 177 9.17 -5.16 8.81
CA LEU A 177 10.53 -5.68 8.97
C LEU A 177 10.63 -6.61 10.19
N VAL A 178 10.04 -6.22 11.31
CA VAL A 178 9.97 -7.04 12.52
C VAL A 178 9.14 -8.31 12.27
N GLU A 179 7.96 -8.17 11.67
CA GLU A 179 7.05 -9.29 11.40
C GLU A 179 7.67 -10.33 10.46
N VAL A 180 8.34 -9.90 9.37
CA VAL A 180 9.08 -10.78 8.45
C VAL A 180 10.19 -11.51 9.20
N ARG A 181 10.99 -10.82 10.01
CA ARG A 181 12.06 -11.45 10.79
C ARG A 181 11.54 -12.48 11.78
N MET A 182 10.41 -12.21 12.43
CA MET A 182 9.78 -13.16 13.34
C MET A 182 9.21 -14.38 12.60
N PHE A 183 8.64 -14.17 11.42
CA PHE A 183 8.10 -15.25 10.59
C PHE A 183 9.21 -16.21 10.11
N MET A 184 10.35 -15.67 9.67
CA MET A 184 11.49 -16.46 9.17
C MET A 184 12.22 -17.27 10.26
N LYS A 185 11.97 -16.98 11.55
CA LYS A 185 12.55 -17.73 12.68
C LYS A 185 11.70 -18.92 13.12
N LYS A 186 10.46 -19.02 12.64
CA LYS A 186 9.55 -20.13 12.93
C LYS A 186 9.78 -21.24 11.91
#